data_AF-A0A2C9K9N6-F1
#
_entry.id   AF-A0A2C9K9N6-F1
#
_cell.length_a   1.000
_cell.length_b   1.000
_cell.length_c   1.000
_cell.angle_alpha   90.00
_cell.angle_beta   90.00
_cell.angle_gamma   90.00
#
_symmetry.space_group_name_H-M   'P 1'
#
loop_
_entity.id
_entity.type
_entity.pdbx_description
1 polymer ?
#
loop_
_entity_poly.entity_id
_entity_poly.type
_entity_poly.pdbx_seq_one_letter_code
_entity_poly.pdbx_strand_id
1 'polypeptide(L)'
;MVRKKVDNRIRIMIENGVASHHRSMFVIVGDHGKDQVVILHHMLSKAELKARPSVLWCYKKELGFSSHPKKRMKEIQKKIKCGKLSVNE
;
A
#
# COMPACT_ATOMS: atom_id res chain seq x y z
N MET A 1 6.18 -16.80 -2.49
CA MET A 1 6.65 -15.77 -1.53
C MET A 1 6.52 -16.32 -0.12
N VAL A 2 7.63 -16.39 0.63
CA VAL A 2 7.59 -16.89 2.02
C VAL A 2 6.84 -15.87 2.87
N ARG A 3 5.72 -16.28 3.47
CA ARG A 3 4.95 -15.43 4.38
C ARG A 3 5.76 -15.24 5.67
N LYS A 4 6.24 -14.02 5.90
CA LYS A 4 6.88 -13.64 7.15
C LYS A 4 5.84 -13.03 8.09
N LYS A 5 5.86 -13.43 9.35
CA LYS A 5 5.03 -12.81 10.39
C LYS A 5 5.52 -11.39 10.61
N VAL A 6 4.63 -10.42 10.43
CA VAL A 6 4.90 -9.02 10.78
C VAL A 6 4.87 -8.89 12.30
N ASP A 7 5.76 -8.07 12.85
CA ASP A 7 5.77 -7.77 14.27
C ASP A 7 4.43 -7.17 14.73
N ASN A 8 3.88 -7.70 15.82
CA ASN A 8 2.55 -7.32 16.30
C ASN A 8 2.49 -5.87 16.80
N ARG A 9 3.63 -5.26 17.15
CA ARG A 9 3.70 -3.88 17.63
C ARG A 9 3.13 -2.87 16.63
N ILE A 10 3.31 -3.12 15.33
CA ILE A 10 2.79 -2.25 14.25
C ILE A 10 1.26 -2.25 14.28
N ARG A 11 0.65 -3.44 14.36
CA ARG A 11 -0.80 -3.59 14.42
C ARG A 11 -1.38 -2.92 15.67
N ILE A 12 -0.80 -3.20 16.84
CA ILE A 12 -1.24 -2.62 18.11
C ILE A 12 -1.16 -1.09 18.06
N MET A 13 -0.08 -0.53 17.51
CA MET A 13 0.08 0.92 17.39
C MET A 13 -1.02 1.55 16.53
N ILE A 14 -1.38 0.93 15.40
CA ILE A 14 -2.45 1.40 14.53
C ILE A 14 -3.81 1.31 15.24
N GLU A 15 -4.13 0.16 15.83
CA GLU A 15 -5.41 -0.07 16.53
C GLU A 15 -5.59 0.93 17.69
N ASN A 16 -4.54 1.14 18.48
CA ASN A 16 -4.57 2.13 19.57
C ASN A 16 -4.69 3.56 19.04
N GLY A 17 -3.98 3.90 17.95
CA GLY A 17 -4.08 5.21 17.31
C GLY A 17 -5.50 5.51 16.83
N VAL A 18 -6.18 4.53 16.23
CA VAL A 18 -7.59 4.66 15.82
C VAL A 18 -8.50 4.81 17.03
N ALA A 19 -8.36 3.95 18.04
CA ALA A 19 -9.20 3.99 19.24
C ALA A 19 -9.08 5.33 19.99
N SER A 20 -7.86 5.83 20.17
CA SER A 20 -7.57 7.10 20.85
C SER A 20 -7.69 8.33 19.96
N HIS A 21 -8.06 8.18 18.67
CA HIS A 21 -8.11 9.29 17.70
C HIS A 21 -6.77 10.05 17.58
N HIS A 22 -5.65 9.32 17.70
CA HIS A 22 -4.30 9.84 17.58
C HIS A 22 -3.71 9.55 16.19
N ARG A 23 -3.03 10.55 15.63
CA ARG A 23 -2.29 10.37 14.37
C ARG A 23 -0.99 9.61 14.65
N SER A 24 -0.80 8.49 13.96
CA SER A 24 0.43 7.70 14.01
C SER A 24 1.34 8.03 12.81
N MET A 25 2.65 8.01 13.04
CA MET A 25 3.65 8.26 11.99
C MET A 25 4.57 7.04 11.87
N PHE A 26 4.83 6.61 10.63
CA PHE A 26 5.74 5.51 10.31
C PHE A 26 6.83 5.98 9.36
N VAL A 27 8.06 5.53 9.59
CA VAL A 27 9.20 5.72 8.68
C VAL A 27 9.63 4.35 8.18
N ILE A 28 9.63 4.16 6.87
CA ILE A 28 9.99 2.89 6.22
C ILE A 28 11.33 3.09 5.51
N VAL A 29 12.32 2.27 5.85
CA VAL A 29 13.66 2.32 5.26
C VAL A 29 13.87 1.08 4.40
N GLY A 30 14.21 1.27 3.12
CA GLY A 30 14.54 0.21 2.18
C GLY A 30 13.96 0.43 0.78
N ASP A 31 14.58 -0.22 -0.20
CA ASP A 31 14.29 -0.02 -1.65
C ASP A 31 12.86 -0.42 -2.04
N HIS A 32 12.26 -1.36 -1.30
CA HIS A 32 10.91 -1.88 -1.52
C HIS A 32 9.88 -1.30 -0.54
N GLY A 33 10.13 -0.12 0.03
CA GLY A 33 9.25 0.51 1.01
C GLY A 33 7.82 0.75 0.49
N LYS A 34 7.67 1.02 -0.82
CA LYS A 34 6.37 1.21 -1.48
C LYS A 34 5.44 0.00 -1.34
N ASP A 35 5.99 -1.22 -1.33
CA ASP A 35 5.22 -2.46 -1.25
C ASP A 35 4.70 -2.66 0.19
N GLN A 36 5.42 -2.14 1.18
CA GLN A 36 5.03 -2.18 2.59
C GLN A 36 3.90 -1.19 2.92
N VAL A 37 3.79 -0.08 2.19
CA VAL A 37 2.69 0.89 2.36
C VAL A 37 1.32 0.22 2.17
N VAL A 38 1.22 -0.73 1.23
CA VAL A 38 -0.02 -1.47 0.98
C VAL A 38 -0.44 -2.29 2.20
N ILE A 39 0.53 -2.90 2.90
CA ILE A 39 0.29 -3.70 4.10
C ILE A 39 -0.21 -2.81 5.24
N LEU A 40 0.42 -1.65 5.47
CA LEU A 40 0.01 -0.70 6.50
C LEU A 40 -1.40 -0.16 6.25
N HIS A 41 -1.70 0.22 5.00
CA HIS A 41 -3.03 0.67 4.62
C HIS A 41 -4.09 -0.42 4.86
N HIS A 42 -3.78 -1.69 4.57
CA HIS A 42 -4.67 -2.81 4.84
C HIS A 42 -4.95 -3.01 6.34
N MET A 43 -3.92 -2.87 7.19
CA MET A 43 -4.08 -2.91 8.64
C MET A 43 -4.97 -1.75 9.14
N LEU A 44 -4.73 -0.53 8.66
CA LEU A 44 -5.55 0.63 8.98
C LEU A 44 -7.01 0.44 8.57
N SER A 45 -7.24 -0.05 7.34
CA SER A 45 -8.58 -0.29 6.80
C SER A 45 -9.35 -1.37 7.56
N LYS A 46 -8.65 -2.26 8.26
CA LYS A 46 -9.25 -3.28 9.13
C LYS A 46 -9.52 -2.75 10.54
N ALA A 47 -8.68 -1.85 11.04
CA ALA A 47 -8.84 -1.25 12.36
C ALA A 47 -9.95 -0.19 12.38
N GLU A 48 -10.16 0.51 11.26
CA GLU A 48 -11.20 1.54 11.14
C GLU A 48 -12.56 0.92 10.76
N LEU A 49 -13.60 1.18 11.56
CA LEU A 49 -14.98 0.72 11.30
C LEU A 49 -15.73 1.60 10.26
N LYS A 50 -15.13 2.72 9.86
CA LYS A 50 -15.72 3.71 8.93
C LYS A 50 -15.39 3.37 7.47
N ALA A 51 -15.89 4.21 6.57
CA ALA A 51 -15.53 4.17 5.15
C ALA A 51 -14.01 4.22 4.98
N ARG A 52 -13.51 3.47 3.99
CA ARG A 52 -12.08 3.34 3.69
C ARG A 52 -11.42 4.73 3.56
N PRO A 53 -10.34 5.01 4.30
CA PRO A 53 -9.72 6.33 4.30
C PRO A 53 -9.16 6.68 2.92
N SER A 54 -9.25 7.96 2.55
CA SER A 54 -8.60 8.49 1.35
C SER A 54 -7.09 8.59 1.57
N VAL A 55 -6.32 8.37 0.51
CA VAL A 55 -4.85 8.36 0.56
C VAL A 55 -4.30 9.46 -0.32
N LEU A 56 -3.42 10.30 0.26
CA LEU A 56 -2.65 11.30 -0.48
C LEU A 56 -1.24 10.77 -0.76
N TRP A 57 -0.83 10.82 -2.03
CA TRP A 57 0.53 10.51 -2.46
C TRP A 57 1.28 11.79 -2.80
N CYS A 58 2.30 12.11 -2.01
CA CYS A 58 3.21 13.23 -2.27
C CYS A 58 4.54 12.68 -2.80
N TYR A 59 5.00 13.20 -3.94
CA TYR A 59 6.27 12.79 -4.54
C TYR A 59 6.91 13.98 -5.26
N LYS A 60 8.25 14.02 -5.31
CA LYS A 60 9.00 15.14 -5.92
C LYS A 60 9.08 15.04 -7.44
N LYS A 61 9.38 13.84 -7.98
CA LYS A 61 9.55 13.61 -9.42
C LYS A 61 8.82 12.35 -9.88
N GLU A 62 9.16 11.18 -9.36
CA GLU A 62 8.62 9.90 -9.83
C GLU A 62 8.06 9.03 -8.70
N LEU A 63 7.01 8.28 -9.01
CA LEU A 63 6.27 7.40 -8.09
C LEU A 63 6.51 5.91 -8.38
N GLY A 64 7.15 5.57 -9.50
CA GLY A 64 7.35 4.19 -9.95
C GLY A 64 6.11 3.53 -10.57
N PHE A 65 5.01 4.28 -10.75
CA PHE A 65 3.83 3.88 -11.51
C PHE A 65 3.11 5.13 -12.06
N SER A 66 2.32 4.95 -13.13
CA SER A 66 1.48 6.03 -13.67
C SER A 66 0.30 6.31 -12.74
N SER A 67 0.14 7.57 -12.33
CA SER A 67 -1.04 8.06 -11.61
C SER A 67 -2.29 8.13 -12.51
N HIS A 68 -2.12 8.21 -13.84
CA HIS A 68 -3.24 8.21 -14.77
C HIS A 68 -3.80 6.79 -14.98
N PRO A 69 -5.09 6.52 -14.65
CA PRO A 69 -5.66 5.17 -14.70
C PRO A 69 -5.65 4.53 -16.09
N LYS A 70 -6.00 5.30 -17.14
CA LYS A 70 -6.03 4.80 -18.53
C LYS A 70 -4.63 4.38 -19.00
N LYS A 71 -3.60 5.17 -18.67
CA LYS A 71 -2.22 4.85 -19.00
C LYS A 71 -1.74 3.60 -18.26
N ARG A 72 -2.05 3.49 -16.96
CA ARG A 72 -1.75 2.32 -16.14
C ARG A 72 -2.39 1.05 -16.71
N MET A 73 -3.65 1.10 -17.14
CA MET A 73 -4.32 -0.05 -17.73
C MET A 73 -3.68 -0.49 -19.05
N LYS A 74 -3.27 0.45 -19.90
CA LYS A 74 -2.53 0.13 -21.14
C LYS A 74 -1.19 -0.55 -20.85
N GLU A 75 -0.46 -0.08 -19.84
CA GLU A 75 0.80 -0.69 -19.40
C GLU A 75 0.61 -2.13 -18.90
N ILE A 76 -0.44 -2.37 -18.10
CA ILE A 76 -0.78 -3.71 -17.60
C ILE A 76 -1.16 -4.64 -18.77
N GLN A 77 -2.05 -4.20 -19.66
CA GLN A 77 -2.45 -4.97 -20.84
C GLN A 77 -1.25 -5.32 -21.75
N LYS A 78 -0.32 -4.38 -21.93
CA LYS A 78 0.91 -4.62 -22.70
C LYS A 78 1.77 -5.70 -22.03
N LYS A 79 1.92 -5.67 -20.71
CA LYS A 79 2.68 -6.69 -19.95
C LYS A 79 2.04 -8.07 -20.05
N ILE A 80 0.71 -8.15 -19.98
CA ILE A 80 -0.07 -9.40 -20.19
C ILE A 80 0.19 -9.93 -21.60
N LYS A 81 0.06 -9.08 -22.62
CA LYS A 81 0.23 -9.47 -24.03
C LYS A 81 1.65 -9.96 -24.35
N CYS A 82 2.66 -9.43 -23.65
CA CYS A 82 4.06 -9.89 -23.76
C CYS A 82 4.39 -11.11 -22.89
N GLY A 83 3.42 -11.73 -22.21
CA GLY A 83 3.63 -12.89 -21.34
C GLY A 83 4.43 -12.59 -20.06
N LYS A 84 4.60 -11.32 -19.70
CA LYS A 84 5.36 -10.89 -18.51
C LYS A 84 4.49 -10.76 -17.25
N LEU A 85 3.19 -10.99 -17.36
CA LEU A 85 2.21 -10.91 -16.28
C LEU A 85 1.08 -11.88 -16.60
N SER A 86 0.70 -12.72 -15.63
CA SER A 86 -0.48 -13.56 -15.77
C SER A 86 -1.75 -12.75 -15.51
N VAL A 87 -2.88 -13.14 -16.10
CA VAL A 87 -4.17 -12.40 -15.98
C VAL A 87 -4.72 -12.42 -14.55
N ASN A 88 -4.25 -13.36 -13.71
CA ASN A 88 -4.73 -13.61 -12.36
C ASN A 88 -3.77 -13.13 -11.26
N GLU A 89 -2.68 -12.44 -11.62
CA GLU A 89 -1.70 -11.84 -10.68
C GLU A 89 -1.75 -10.30 -10.66
#